data_AF-A0A8D8L3G4-F1
#
_entry.id   AF-A0A8D8L3G4-F1
#
_cell.length_a   1.000
_cell.length_b   1.000
_cell.length_c   1.000
_cell.angle_alpha   90.00
_cell.angle_beta   90.00
_cell.angle_gamma   90.00
#
_symmetry.space_group_name_H-M   'P 1'
#
loop_
_entity.id
_entity.type
_entity.pdbx_description
1 polymer ?
#
loop_
_entity_poly.entity_id
_entity_poly.type
_entity_poly.pdbx_seq_one_letter_code
_entity_poly.pdbx_strand_id
1 'polypeptide(L)'
;FGVSTSLGYGMIRKPIEYVGVQPFFINLEMPTVCRQGEQVGIRVAVFNYQTVDIEVTVVLHSSPDYQFIHVEEDGIVRSYNPRTSFGEHQFYIYLNAQDSSNVYLPIVPTR
;
A
#
# COMPACT_ATOMS: atom_id res chain seq x y z
N PHE A 1 28.24 4.14 18.49
CA PHE A 1 29.59 4.05 19.09
C PHE A 1 30.11 5.46 19.26
N GLY A 2 30.99 5.71 20.23
CA GLY A 2 31.59 7.02 20.48
C GLY A 2 33.08 6.88 20.74
N VAL A 3 33.84 7.91 20.36
CA VAL A 3 35.28 7.99 20.62
C VAL A 3 35.58 9.32 21.27
N SER A 4 36.26 9.29 22.40
CA SER A 4 36.69 10.49 23.14
C SER A 4 38.17 10.40 23.46
N THR A 5 38.88 11.53 23.36
CA THR A 5 40.31 11.63 23.68
C THR A 5 40.62 11.42 25.17
N SER A 6 39.65 11.65 26.05
CA SER A 6 39.81 11.42 27.50
C SER A 6 39.25 10.09 28.00
N LEU A 7 38.27 9.52 27.28
CA LEU A 7 37.52 8.33 27.72
C LEU A 7 37.67 7.11 26.78
N GLY A 8 38.41 7.24 25.68
CA GLY A 8 38.69 6.15 24.74
C GLY A 8 37.48 5.77 23.87
N TYR A 9 37.37 4.48 23.55
CA TYR A 9 36.31 3.90 22.71
C TYR A 9 35.14 3.41 23.57
N GLY A 10 33.92 3.86 23.24
CA GLY A 10 32.69 3.45 23.90
C GLY A 10 31.70 2.81 22.93
N MET A 11 31.26 1.59 23.25
CA MET A 11 30.14 0.93 22.58
C MET A 11 28.93 0.88 23.52
N ILE A 12 27.74 1.15 22.99
CA ILE A 12 26.50 1.01 23.76
C ILE A 12 26.31 -0.46 24.13
N ARG A 13 26.04 -0.74 25.42
CA ARG A 13 25.94 -2.11 25.94
C ARG A 13 24.66 -2.83 25.53
N LYS A 14 23.61 -2.07 25.18
CA LYS A 14 22.34 -2.55 24.66
C LYS A 14 21.96 -1.70 23.45
N PRO A 15 21.47 -2.29 22.35
CA PRO A 15 20.93 -1.53 21.23
C PRO A 15 19.76 -0.66 21.73
N ILE A 16 19.68 0.56 21.20
CA ILE A 16 18.51 1.43 21.41
C ILE A 16 17.45 0.94 20.41
N GLU A 17 16.40 0.32 20.93
CA GLU A 17 15.24 -0.10 20.12
C GLU A 17 14.30 1.09 19.96
N TYR A 18 14.12 1.56 18.73
CA TYR A 18 13.15 2.58 18.39
C TYR A 18 11.94 1.92 17.74
N VAL A 19 10.79 2.00 18.39
CA VAL A 19 9.54 1.43 17.87
C VAL A 19 8.65 2.59 17.42
N GLY A 20 8.63 2.85 16.12
CA GLY A 20 7.70 3.78 15.49
C GLY A 20 6.45 3.05 15.03
N VAL A 21 5.54 2.69 15.94
CA VAL A 21 4.23 2.15 15.52
C VAL A 21 3.29 3.32 15.26
N GLN A 22 2.83 3.45 14.02
CA GLN A 22 1.75 4.36 13.68
C GLN A 22 0.41 3.67 13.99
N PRO A 23 -0.54 4.34 14.68
CA PRO A 23 -1.84 3.74 15.02
C PRO A 23 -2.70 3.35 13.81
N PHE A 24 -2.42 3.97 12.65
CA PHE A 24 -3.08 3.70 11.38
C PHE A 24 -2.07 3.86 10.24
N PHE A 25 -1.95 2.86 9.37
CA PHE A 25 -1.05 2.90 8.22
C PHE A 25 -1.52 1.98 7.10
N ILE A 26 -0.93 2.15 5.91
CA ILE A 26 -1.16 1.32 4.74
C ILE A 26 0.15 0.62 4.34
N ASN A 27 0.03 -0.60 3.85
CA ASN A 27 1.12 -1.36 3.22
C ASN A 27 0.74 -1.68 1.78
N LEU A 28 1.69 -1.50 0.86
CA LEU A 28 1.50 -1.69 -0.57
C LEU A 28 2.37 -2.86 -1.03
N GLU A 29 1.73 -3.93 -1.48
CA GLU A 29 2.39 -5.07 -2.11
C GLU A 29 2.19 -4.99 -3.63
N MET A 30 3.29 -4.76 -4.34
CA MET A 30 3.33 -4.76 -5.80
C MET A 30 4.67 -5.32 -6.30
N PRO A 31 4.74 -5.83 -7.54
CA PRO A 31 6.00 -6.25 -8.14
C PRO A 31 6.97 -5.06 -8.26
N THR A 32 8.26 -5.31 -8.04
CA THR A 32 9.30 -4.28 -8.18
C THR A 32 9.46 -3.80 -9.63
N VAL A 33 9.13 -4.65 -10.59
CA VAL A 33 9.21 -4.37 -12.03
C VAL A 33 7.98 -4.95 -12.70
N CYS A 34 7.37 -4.18 -13.61
CA CYS A 34 6.23 -4.58 -14.42
C CYS A 34 6.52 -4.26 -15.90
N ARG A 35 5.87 -4.93 -16.85
CA ARG A 35 5.97 -4.59 -18.28
C ARG A 35 4.79 -3.73 -18.73
N GLN A 36 5.05 -2.81 -19.65
CA GLN A 36 4.01 -1.98 -20.27
C GLN A 36 2.92 -2.86 -20.89
N GLY A 37 1.66 -2.56 -20.59
CA GLY A 37 0.50 -3.31 -21.07
C GLY A 37 0.17 -4.60 -20.30
N GLU A 38 0.95 -4.96 -19.27
CA GLU A 38 0.65 -6.08 -18.38
C GLU A 38 -0.45 -5.72 -17.37
N GLN A 39 -1.32 -6.67 -17.02
CA GLN A 39 -2.28 -6.45 -15.93
C GLN A 39 -1.62 -6.76 -14.60
N VAL A 40 -1.51 -5.76 -13.73
CA VAL A 40 -0.86 -5.86 -12.41
C VAL A 40 -1.88 -5.60 -11.32
N GLY A 41 -2.00 -6.55 -10.39
CA GLY A 41 -2.80 -6.37 -9.18
C GLY A 41 -1.95 -5.82 -8.06
N ILE A 42 -2.24 -4.60 -7.61
CA ILE A 42 -1.64 -4.04 -6.39
C ILE A 42 -2.51 -4.44 -5.21
N ARG A 43 -1.90 -5.00 -4.17
CA ARG A 43 -2.60 -5.30 -2.92
C ARG A 43 -2.27 -4.22 -1.89
N VAL A 44 -3.30 -3.49 -1.48
CA VAL A 44 -3.23 -2.46 -0.45
C VAL A 44 -3.78 -3.05 0.85
N ALA A 45 -2.93 -3.28 1.84
CA ALA A 45 -3.35 -3.68 3.17
C ALA A 45 -3.46 -2.44 4.06
N VAL A 46 -4.63 -2.19 4.62
CA VAL A 46 -4.90 -1.08 5.53
C VAL A 46 -5.00 -1.65 6.94
N PHE A 47 -4.26 -1.07 7.88
CA PHE A 47 -4.19 -1.52 9.27
C PHE A 47 -4.75 -0.46 10.21
N ASN A 48 -5.68 -0.87 11.08
CA ASN A 48 -6.19 -0.06 12.18
C ASN A 48 -5.77 -0.66 13.52
N TYR A 49 -4.74 -0.09 14.15
CA TYR A 49 -4.33 -0.44 15.51
C TYR A 49 -4.93 0.47 16.57
N GLN A 50 -5.96 1.26 16.24
CA GLN A 50 -6.73 2.00 17.23
C GLN A 50 -7.78 1.08 17.88
N THR A 51 -8.33 1.51 19.01
CA THR A 51 -9.41 0.81 19.72
C THR A 51 -10.80 1.27 19.29
N VAL A 52 -10.90 1.93 18.14
CA VAL A 52 -12.14 2.47 17.59
C VAL A 52 -12.30 2.02 16.15
N ASP A 53 -13.55 1.83 15.74
CA ASP A 53 -13.90 1.51 14.37
C ASP A 53 -13.80 2.78 13.51
N ILE A 54 -13.26 2.63 12.31
CA ILE A 54 -12.99 3.75 11.39
C ILE A 54 -13.52 3.44 9.99
N GLU A 55 -14.01 4.48 9.33
CA GLU A 55 -14.30 4.46 7.91
C GLU A 55 -13.11 5.05 7.15
N VAL A 56 -12.61 4.32 6.17
CA VAL A 56 -11.41 4.69 5.41
C VAL A 56 -11.77 4.80 3.94
N THR A 57 -11.36 5.90 3.32
CA THR A 57 -11.41 6.08 1.86
C THR A 57 -10.01 5.90 1.29
N VAL A 58 -9.81 4.83 0.53
CA VAL A 58 -8.57 4.60 -0.23
C VAL A 58 -8.74 5.21 -1.62
N VAL A 59 -7.87 6.14 -1.98
CA VAL A 59 -7.94 6.84 -3.28
C VAL A 59 -6.75 6.44 -4.13
N LEU A 60 -7.02 5.84 -5.28
CA LEU A 60 -6.06 5.73 -6.38
C LEU A 60 -6.15 7.01 -7.21
N HIS A 61 -5.11 7.84 -7.16
CA HIS A 61 -5.06 9.07 -7.92
C HIS A 61 -4.99 8.81 -9.43
N SER A 62 -5.43 9.77 -10.23
CA SER A 62 -5.26 9.68 -11.68
C SER A 62 -3.80 9.92 -12.06
N SER A 63 -3.24 9.09 -12.93
CA SER A 63 -1.91 9.29 -13.51
C SER A 63 -1.93 8.93 -15.00
N PRO A 64 -1.14 9.60 -15.86
CA PRO A 64 -0.95 9.17 -17.25
C PRO A 64 -0.11 7.89 -17.40
N ASP A 65 0.56 7.45 -16.32
CA ASP A 65 1.49 6.30 -16.36
C ASP A 65 0.78 4.96 -16.12
N TYR A 66 -0.48 4.97 -15.67
CA TYR A 66 -1.29 3.76 -15.50
C TYR A 66 -2.78 4.01 -15.75
N GLN A 67 -3.50 2.94 -16.06
CA GLN A 67 -4.95 2.92 -16.15
C GLN A 67 -5.53 1.92 -15.14
N PHE A 68 -6.69 2.24 -14.58
CA PHE A 68 -7.42 1.32 -13.72
C PHE A 68 -8.22 0.32 -14.56
N ILE A 69 -8.24 -0.94 -14.14
CA ILE A 69 -9.01 -2.02 -14.76
C ILE A 69 -10.34 -2.17 -14.02
N HIS A 70 -11.46 -1.99 -14.70
CA HIS A 70 -12.74 -2.36 -14.12
C HIS A 70 -12.89 -3.89 -14.12
N VAL A 71 -13.18 -4.44 -12.95
CA VAL A 71 -13.65 -5.81 -12.81
C VAL A 71 -15.17 -5.75 -12.88
N GLU A 72 -15.74 -6.34 -13.94
CA GLU A 72 -17.20 -6.43 -14.11
C GLU A 72 -17.82 -7.37 -13.05
N GLU A 73 -19.13 -7.28 -12.85
CA GLU A 73 -19.91 -7.87 -11.75
C GLU A 73 -19.70 -9.39 -11.51
N ASP A 74 -19.28 -10.14 -12.55
CA ASP A 74 -19.04 -11.59 -12.47
C ASP A 74 -17.58 -11.99 -12.20
N GLY A 75 -16.67 -11.04 -11.95
CA GLY A 75 -15.24 -11.32 -11.79
C GLY A 75 -14.54 -11.79 -13.08
N ILE A 76 -15.23 -11.74 -14.22
CA ILE A 76 -14.70 -12.11 -15.53
C ILE A 76 -14.07 -10.89 -16.18
N VAL A 77 -12.74 -10.81 -16.12
CA VAL A 77 -11.96 -9.85 -16.90
C VAL A 77 -11.63 -10.48 -18.26
N ARG A 78 -12.02 -9.86 -19.37
CA ARG A 78 -11.58 -10.32 -20.69
C ARG A 78 -10.07 -10.13 -20.81
N SER A 79 -9.31 -11.21 -20.95
CA SER A 79 -7.83 -11.17 -20.98
C SER A 79 -7.22 -10.24 -22.02
N TYR A 80 -7.95 -9.92 -23.10
CA TYR A 80 -7.41 -9.18 -24.25
C TYR A 80 -7.99 -7.77 -24.45
N ASN A 81 -9.06 -7.38 -23.74
CA ASN A 81 -9.63 -6.03 -23.88
C ASN A 81 -10.42 -5.60 -22.62
N PRO A 82 -9.76 -5.49 -21.45
CA PRO A 82 -10.42 -4.97 -20.24
C PRO A 82 -10.91 -3.54 -20.46
N ARG A 83 -12.02 -3.17 -19.80
CA ARG A 83 -12.47 -1.78 -19.78
C ARG A 83 -11.58 -0.99 -18.83
N THR A 84 -10.69 -0.20 -19.40
CA THR A 84 -9.80 0.67 -18.63
C THR A 84 -10.36 2.09 -18.53
N SER A 85 -10.10 2.76 -17.42
CA SER A 85 -10.35 4.19 -17.26
C SER A 85 -9.11 4.91 -16.77
N PHE A 86 -8.99 6.14 -17.24
CA PHE A 86 -8.24 7.16 -16.54
C PHE A 86 -9.19 7.87 -15.56
N GLY A 87 -8.70 8.19 -14.38
CA GLY A 87 -9.49 8.89 -13.37
C GLY A 87 -9.03 8.53 -11.97
N GLU A 88 -9.59 9.25 -11.01
CA GLU A 88 -9.45 8.87 -9.61
C GLU A 88 -10.45 7.76 -9.26
N HIS A 89 -9.97 6.74 -8.56
CA HIS A 89 -10.81 5.64 -8.09
C HIS A 89 -10.80 5.62 -6.57
N GLN A 90 -11.99 5.77 -5.97
CA GLN A 90 -12.16 5.82 -4.52
C GLN A 90 -12.80 4.51 -4.04
N PHE A 91 -12.23 3.93 -2.98
CA PHE A 91 -12.71 2.70 -2.36
C PHE A 91 -13.06 3.01 -0.91
N TYR A 92 -14.29 2.73 -0.52
CA TYR A 92 -14.76 2.90 0.84
C TYR A 92 -14.70 1.56 1.57
N ILE A 93 -13.97 1.53 2.69
CA ILE A 93 -13.84 0.34 3.52
C ILE A 93 -14.12 0.70 4.98
N TYR A 94 -14.78 -0.22 5.67
CA TYR A 94 -14.99 -0.14 7.10
C TYR A 94 -13.96 -1.03 7.80
N LEU A 95 -13.17 -0.46 8.71
CA LEU A 95 -12.20 -1.20 9.52
C LEU A 95 -12.61 -1.16 10.97
N ASN A 96 -12.75 -2.33 11.58
CA ASN A 96 -12.97 -2.44 13.01
C ASN A 96 -11.71 -2.07 13.80
N ALA A 97 -11.86 -1.84 15.09
CA ALA A 97 -10.77 -1.70 16.03
C ALA A 97 -9.83 -2.92 16.01
N GLN A 98 -8.51 -2.69 16.00
CA GLN A 98 -7.46 -3.73 15.98
C GLN A 98 -7.53 -4.68 14.75
N ASP A 99 -8.12 -4.24 13.66
CA ASP A 99 -8.35 -5.07 12.46
C ASP A 99 -7.55 -4.58 11.24
N SER A 100 -7.50 -5.40 10.20
CA SER A 100 -6.88 -5.07 8.91
C SER A 100 -7.72 -5.55 7.75
N SER A 101 -7.73 -4.77 6.66
CA SER A 101 -8.46 -5.12 5.44
C SER A 101 -7.60 -4.95 4.21
N ASN A 102 -7.89 -5.72 3.16
CA ASN A 102 -7.16 -5.68 1.90
C ASN A 102 -8.04 -5.09 0.80
N VAL A 103 -7.51 -4.12 0.06
CA VAL A 103 -8.10 -3.56 -1.15
C VAL A 103 -7.22 -3.94 -2.33
N TYR A 104 -7.82 -4.50 -3.37
CA TYR A 104 -7.12 -4.89 -4.59
C TYR A 104 -7.34 -3.82 -5.66
N LEU A 105 -6.24 -3.28 -6.17
CA LEU A 105 -6.23 -2.26 -7.22
C LEU A 105 -5.61 -2.84 -8.49
N PRO A 106 -6.42 -3.37 -9.41
CA PRO A 106 -5.93 -3.84 -10.70
C PRO A 106 -5.63 -2.65 -11.62
N ILE A 107 -4.38 -2.55 -12.09
CA ILE A 107 -3.91 -1.49 -12.98
C ILE A 107 -3.19 -2.06 -14.21
N VAL A 108 -3.14 -1.27 -15.28
CA VAL A 108 -2.28 -1.50 -16.45
C VAL A 108 -1.30 -0.34 -16.55
N PRO A 109 0.03 -0.56 -16.50
CA PRO A 109 1.02 0.47 -16.75
C PRO A 109 1.05 0.79 -18.25
N THR A 110 0.94 2.07 -18.59
CA THR A 110 0.86 2.56 -19.97
C THR A 110 2.14 3.22 -20.46
N ARG A 111 3.16 3.39 -19.59
CA ARG A 111 4.46 3.96 -19.93
C ARG A 111 5.60 3.14 -19.34
#